data_AF-A0A110B5L5-F1
#
_entry.id   AF-A0A110B5L5-F1
#
_cell.length_a   1.000
_cell.length_b   1.000
_cell.length_c   1.000
_cell.angle_alpha   90.00
_cell.angle_beta   90.00
_cell.angle_gamma   90.00
#
_symmetry.space_group_name_H-M   'P 1'
#
loop_
_entity.id
_entity.type
_entity.pdbx_description
1 polymer ?
#
loop_
_entity_poly.entity_id
_entity_poly.type
_entity_poly.pdbx_seq_one_letter_code
_entity_poly.pdbx_strand_id
1 'polypeptide(L)'
;MLYITVPSDGPSKLTFSLFESYDIPAPVSGADAEINNNLILKFEDEEEAVVYATQLENLANELNDKTTTQYLSINDIIVAIWNDEFVQSYQSK
;
A
#
# COMPACT_ATOMS: atom_id res chain seq x y z
N MET A 1 -2.23 -12.61 10.90
CA MET A 1 -2.39 -12.39 9.46
C MET A 1 -3.35 -11.24 9.26
N LEU A 2 -2.82 -10.15 8.74
CA LEU A 2 -3.47 -8.86 8.55
C LEU A 2 -3.71 -8.65 7.05
N TYR A 3 -4.86 -8.08 6.72
CA TYR A 3 -5.24 -7.77 5.35
C TYR A 3 -5.64 -6.30 5.29
N ILE A 4 -5.00 -5.54 4.41
CA ILE A 4 -5.27 -4.12 4.23
C ILE A 4 -5.77 -3.91 2.81
N THR A 5 -6.98 -3.38 2.69
CA THR A 5 -7.60 -3.05 1.40
C THR A 5 -7.23 -1.64 1.00
N VAL A 6 -6.62 -1.48 -0.18
CA VAL A 6 -6.40 -0.19 -0.83
C VAL A 6 -7.54 0.04 -1.84
N PRO A 7 -8.41 1.03 -1.61
CA PRO A 7 -9.59 1.22 -2.43
C PRO A 7 -9.23 1.80 -3.80
N SER A 8 -9.85 1.26 -4.86
CA SER A 8 -9.57 1.64 -6.24
C SER A 8 -10.21 2.96 -6.70
N ASP A 9 -11.03 3.58 -5.85
CA ASP A 9 -11.62 4.90 -6.07
C ASP A 9 -10.80 6.04 -5.42
N GLY A 10 -9.60 5.73 -4.93
CA GLY A 10 -8.64 6.70 -4.42
C GLY A 10 -8.08 7.66 -5.49
N PRO A 11 -7.27 8.65 -5.07
CA PRO A 11 -6.65 9.66 -5.94
C PRO A 11 -5.95 9.10 -7.19
N SER A 12 -5.22 8.00 -7.05
CA SER A 12 -4.50 7.34 -8.15
C SER A 12 -5.36 6.41 -8.99
N LYS A 13 -6.56 6.06 -8.51
CA LYS A 13 -7.39 4.96 -8.99
C LYS A 13 -6.62 3.64 -9.08
N LEU A 14 -5.79 3.37 -8.07
CA LEU A 14 -4.94 2.18 -8.02
C LEU A 14 -5.78 0.91 -8.18
N THR A 15 -5.34 0.07 -9.13
CA THR A 15 -5.85 -1.29 -9.31
C THR A 15 -4.68 -2.25 -9.21
N PHE A 16 -4.94 -3.54 -9.02
CA PHE A 16 -3.89 -4.56 -9.01
C PHE A 16 -3.02 -4.53 -10.29
N SER A 17 -3.62 -4.31 -11.46
CA SER A 17 -2.85 -4.18 -12.71
C SER A 17 -1.95 -2.95 -12.74
N LEU A 18 -2.39 -1.82 -12.15
CA LEU A 18 -1.54 -0.63 -12.04
C LEU A 18 -0.39 -0.87 -11.05
N PHE A 19 -0.68 -1.52 -9.93
CA PHE A 19 0.29 -1.93 -8.93
C PHE A 19 1.42 -2.76 -9.57
N GLU A 20 1.08 -3.78 -10.35
CA GLU A 20 2.06 -4.59 -11.10
C GLU A 20 2.77 -3.77 -12.19
N SER A 21 2.06 -2.92 -12.93
CA SER A 21 2.65 -2.15 -14.04
C SER A 21 3.68 -1.11 -13.59
N TYR A 22 3.53 -0.60 -12.37
CA TYR A 22 4.43 0.36 -11.75
C TYR A 22 5.60 -0.29 -11.01
N ASP A 23 5.69 -1.62 -11.06
CA ASP A 23 6.72 -2.41 -10.37
C ASP A 23 6.79 -2.06 -8.87
N ILE A 24 5.62 -1.81 -8.27
CA ILE A 24 5.54 -1.55 -6.83
C ILE A 24 5.84 -2.88 -6.13
N PRO A 25 6.82 -2.92 -5.21
CA PRO A 25 7.18 -4.16 -4.53
C PRO A 25 5.97 -4.68 -3.77
N ALA A 26 5.70 -5.98 -3.82
CA ALA A 26 4.67 -6.60 -2.99
C ALA A 26 5.19 -6.85 -1.57
N PRO A 27 4.28 -6.86 -0.55
CA PRO A 27 4.60 -7.41 0.76
C PRO A 27 5.12 -8.85 0.66
N VAL A 28 5.85 -9.33 1.68
CA VAL A 28 6.40 -10.70 1.68
C VAL A 28 5.26 -11.72 1.66
N SER A 29 4.19 -11.42 2.40
CA SER A 29 2.95 -12.20 2.41
C SER A 29 2.10 -12.06 1.14
N GLY A 30 2.47 -11.16 0.23
CA GLY A 30 1.88 -10.98 -1.10
C GLY A 30 0.78 -9.93 -1.21
N ALA A 31 0.23 -9.81 -2.42
CA ALA A 31 -0.88 -8.91 -2.75
C ALA A 31 -1.82 -9.60 -3.75
N ASP A 32 -3.11 -9.23 -3.73
CA ASP A 32 -4.15 -9.77 -4.61
C ASP A 32 -5.12 -8.68 -5.09
N ALA A 33 -5.91 -9.01 -6.12
CA ALA A 33 -7.03 -8.19 -6.58
C ALA A 33 -8.37 -8.65 -5.96
N GLU A 34 -9.22 -7.71 -5.58
CA GLU A 34 -10.65 -7.98 -5.34
C GLU A 34 -11.49 -7.86 -6.62
N ILE A 35 -12.71 -8.41 -6.58
CA ILE A 35 -13.70 -8.34 -7.67
C ILE A 35 -14.05 -6.88 -8.03
N ASN A 36 -13.96 -5.95 -7.08
CA ASN A 36 -14.20 -4.52 -7.28
C ASN A 36 -12.94 -3.72 -7.70
N ASN A 37 -11.88 -4.41 -8.13
CA ASN A 37 -10.56 -3.86 -8.50
C ASN A 37 -9.74 -3.25 -7.34
N ASN A 38 -10.18 -3.37 -6.10
CA ASN A 38 -9.35 -3.00 -4.97
C ASN A 38 -8.12 -3.90 -4.90
N LEU A 39 -7.04 -3.32 -4.37
CA LEU A 39 -5.82 -4.06 -4.06
C LEU A 39 -5.92 -4.56 -2.62
N ILE A 40 -5.72 -5.85 -2.40
CA ILE A 40 -5.54 -6.42 -1.05
C ILE A 40 -4.05 -6.63 -0.84
N LEU A 41 -3.52 -6.02 0.21
CA LEU A 41 -2.19 -6.29 0.73
C LEU A 41 -2.30 -7.27 1.88
N LYS A 42 -1.43 -8.29 1.88
CA LYS A 42 -1.39 -9.31 2.92
C LYS A 42 -0.14 -9.12 3.74
N PHE A 43 -0.27 -9.33 5.06
CA PHE A 43 0.83 -9.25 6.02
C PHE A 43 0.68 -10.37 7.06
N GLU A 44 1.80 -10.86 7.60
CA GLU A 44 1.81 -11.81 8.72
C GLU A 44 1.24 -11.14 9.99
N ASP A 45 1.66 -9.91 10.24
CA ASP A 45 1.31 -9.08 11.38
C ASP A 45 1.40 -7.57 11.07
N GLU A 46 1.15 -6.73 12.08
CA GLU A 46 1.24 -5.28 11.99
C GLU A 46 2.69 -4.79 11.77
N GLU A 47 3.70 -5.53 12.24
CA GLU A 47 5.10 -5.17 12.07
C GLU A 47 5.53 -5.28 10.60
N GLU A 48 5.13 -6.33 9.89
CA GLU A 48 5.37 -6.46 8.45
C GLU A 48 4.72 -5.29 7.67
N ALA A 49 3.50 -4.91 8.04
CA ALA A 49 2.79 -3.78 7.41
C ALA A 49 3.53 -2.45 7.62
N VAL A 50 4.01 -2.19 8.84
CA VAL A 50 4.79 -0.98 9.18
C VAL A 50 6.10 -0.95 8.37
N VAL A 51 6.83 -2.06 8.33
CA VAL A 51 8.08 -2.18 7.57
C VAL A 51 7.85 -1.92 6.08
N TYR A 52 6.79 -2.51 5.52
CA TYR A 52 6.43 -2.33 4.12
C TYR A 52 6.03 -0.88 3.81
N ALA A 53 5.24 -0.22 4.67
CA ALA A 53 4.92 1.20 4.51
C ALA A 53 6.17 2.08 4.51
N THR A 54 7.13 1.84 5.41
CA THR A 54 8.41 2.57 5.44
C THR A 54 9.24 2.33 4.16
N GLN A 55 9.24 1.11 3.60
CA GLN A 55 9.90 0.82 2.33
C GLN A 55 9.27 1.64 1.18
N LEU A 56 7.94 1.71 1.14
CA LEU A 56 7.22 2.50 0.15
C LEU A 56 7.44 4.01 0.31
N GLU A 57 7.55 4.51 1.54
CA GLU A 57 7.92 5.92 1.79
C GLU A 57 9.29 6.25 1.20
N ASN A 58 10.27 5.36 1.34
CA ASN A 58 11.57 5.52 0.71
C ASN A 58 11.46 5.53 -0.81
N LEU A 59 10.70 4.60 -1.41
CA LEU A 59 10.47 4.57 -2.85
C LEU A 59 9.77 5.84 -3.35
N ALA A 60 8.77 6.33 -2.61
CA ALA A 60 8.08 7.59 -2.92
C ALA A 60 9.02 8.81 -2.84
N ASN A 61 10.01 8.79 -1.94
CA ASN A 61 11.01 9.84 -1.83
C ASN A 61 12.02 9.84 -2.98
N GLU A 62 12.26 8.68 -3.60
CA GLU A 62 13.10 8.56 -4.81
C GLU A 62 12.39 9.09 -6.07
N LEU A 63 11.05 9.15 -6.06
CA LEU A 63 10.27 9.76 -7.13
C LEU A 63 10.36 11.30 -7.07
N ASN A 64 11.07 11.88 -8.04
CA ASN A 64 11.27 13.33 -8.14
C ASN A 64 9.97 14.12 -8.35
N ASP A 65 8.92 13.51 -8.90
CA ASP A 65 7.64 14.14 -9.21
C ASP A 65 6.48 13.51 -8.42
N LYS A 66 6.00 14.29 -7.44
CA LYS A 66 4.91 13.95 -6.52
C LYS A 66 3.50 14.06 -7.13
N THR A 67 3.40 14.41 -8.40
CA THR A 67 2.12 14.52 -9.12
C THR A 67 1.86 13.33 -10.05
N THR A 68 2.86 12.47 -10.23
CA THR A 68 2.75 11.28 -11.08
C THR A 68 1.76 10.27 -10.49
N THR A 69 1.03 9.56 -11.35
CA THR A 69 0.12 8.48 -10.92
C THR A 69 0.85 7.40 -10.13
N GLN A 70 2.12 7.13 -10.43
CA GLN A 70 2.95 6.19 -9.67
C GLN A 70 3.17 6.68 -8.24
N TYR A 71 3.58 7.94 -8.05
CA TYR A 71 3.71 8.51 -6.70
C TYR A 71 2.38 8.48 -5.95
N LEU A 72 1.29 8.88 -6.60
CA LEU A 72 -0.04 8.84 -6.00
C LEU A 72 -0.46 7.42 -5.63
N SER A 73 -0.12 6.42 -6.45
CA SER A 73 -0.41 5.00 -6.16
C SER A 73 0.32 4.52 -4.93
N ILE A 74 1.62 4.82 -4.83
CA ILE A 74 2.43 4.47 -3.65
C ILE A 74 1.88 5.19 -2.41
N ASN A 75 1.52 6.46 -2.54
CA ASN A 75 0.94 7.23 -1.45
C ASN A 75 -0.42 6.65 -1.00
N ASP A 76 -1.29 6.24 -1.92
CA ASP A 76 -2.58 5.64 -1.58
C ASP A 76 -2.39 4.33 -0.79
N ILE A 77 -1.37 3.53 -1.13
CA ILE A 77 -1.00 2.34 -0.36
C ILE A 77 -0.51 2.71 1.04
N ILE A 78 0.43 3.64 1.15
CA ILE A 78 0.99 4.10 2.44
C ILE A 78 -0.14 4.60 3.34
N VAL A 79 -1.04 5.42 2.80
CA VAL A 79 -2.20 5.96 3.51
C VAL A 79 -3.14 4.84 3.98
N ALA A 80 -3.41 3.84 3.13
CA ALA A 80 -4.24 2.70 3.52
C ALA A 80 -3.63 1.91 4.69
N ILE A 81 -2.31 1.72 4.69
CA ILE A 81 -1.60 1.02 5.77
C ILE A 81 -1.63 1.85 7.07
N TRP A 82 -1.29 3.13 7.02
CA TRP A 82 -1.27 3.98 8.22
C TRP A 82 -2.66 4.29 8.78
N ASN A 83 -3.71 4.17 7.97
CA ASN A 83 -5.09 4.32 8.41
C ASN A 83 -5.71 3.02 8.94
N ASP A 84 -5.02 1.89 8.86
CA ASP A 84 -5.52 0.63 9.40
C ASP A 84 -5.53 0.65 10.93
N GLU A 85 -6.64 0.21 11.54
CA GLU A 85 -6.85 0.28 12.98
C GLU A 85 -5.87 -0.60 13.77
N PHE A 86 -5.46 -1.75 13.22
CA PHE A 86 -4.50 -2.64 13.88
C PHE A 86 -3.11 -2.04 13.85
N VAL A 87 -2.70 -1.48 12.70
CA VAL A 87 -1.43 -0.77 12.55
C VAL A 87 -1.34 0.44 13.50
N GLN A 88 -2.39 1.26 13.58
CA GLN A 88 -2.43 2.39 14.52
C GLN A 88 -2.36 1.94 15.99
N SER A 89 -3.06 0.85 16.32
CA SER A 89 -3.00 0.29 17.67
C SER A 89 -1.63 -0.29 18.00
N TYR A 90 -0.90 -0.83 17.03
CA TYR A 90 0.47 -1.33 17.21
C TYR A 90 1.45 -0.19 17.49
N GLN A 91 1.37 0.91 16.74
CA GLN A 91 2.25 2.07 16.92
C GLN A 91 2.01 2.85 18.22
N SER A 92 0.83 2.70 18.83
CA SER A 92 0.47 3.38 20.07
C SER A 92 0.92 2.64 21.35
N LYS A 93 1.53 1.46 21.21
CA LYS A 93 2.05 0.62 22.32
C LYS A 93 3.51 0.93 22.61
#